data_AF-A0A2A5DL95-F1
#
_entry.id   AF-A0A2A5DL95-F1
#
_cell.length_a   1.000
_cell.length_b   1.000
_cell.length_c   1.000
_cell.angle_alpha   90.00
_cell.angle_beta   90.00
_cell.angle_gamma   90.00
#
_symmetry.space_group_name_H-M   'P 1'
#
loop_
_entity.id
_entity.type
_entity.pdbx_description
1 polymer ?
#
loop_
_entity_poly.entity_id
_entity_poly.type
_entity_poly.pdbx_seq_one_letter_code
_entity_poly.pdbx_strand_id
1 'polypeptide(L)'
;MDNVRLSKLAKQDIDSIWDYTEQNYGIRQADSYTHLIEQALNDIEENPERLGTKPRPKLGGFIRSYAISLSKDRSSPKIKSPRHIIIYTLEHEGEIFVLRILHDSMDSERHFPDGIDK
;
A
#
# COMPACT_ATOMS: atom_id res chain seq x y z
N MET A 1 -8.55 -8.30 8.38
CA MET A 1 -8.12 -6.93 8.69
C MET A 1 -8.67 -6.49 10.01
N ASP A 2 -8.15 -7.09 11.07
CA ASP A 2 -8.41 -6.67 12.45
C ASP A 2 -7.25 -5.80 12.97
N ASN A 3 -6.06 -5.90 12.36
CA ASN A 3 -4.81 -5.26 12.82
C ASN A 3 -4.24 -4.24 11.83
N VAL A 4 -5.00 -3.80 10.82
CA VAL A 4 -4.55 -2.81 9.83
C VAL A 4 -5.25 -1.48 10.04
N ARG A 5 -4.48 -0.41 10.24
CA ARG A 5 -4.98 0.97 10.25
C ARG A 5 -4.40 1.78 9.11
N LEU A 6 -5.23 2.66 8.57
CA LEU A 6 -4.86 3.56 7.49
C LEU A 6 -4.71 4.98 8.04
N SER A 7 -3.59 5.63 7.73
CA SER A 7 -3.43 7.07 7.92
C SER A 7 -4.47 7.84 7.07
N LYS A 8 -4.67 9.12 7.39
CA LYS A 8 -5.51 10.01 6.56
C LYS A 8 -5.00 10.07 5.12
N LEU A 9 -3.68 10.12 4.93
CA LEU A 9 -3.05 10.19 3.61
C LEU A 9 -3.22 8.87 2.84
N ALA A 10 -3.11 7.72 3.50
CA ALA A 10 -3.33 6.43 2.86
C ALA A 10 -4.77 6.26 2.36
N LYS A 11 -5.76 6.76 3.11
CA LYS A 11 -7.17 6.81 2.65
C LYS A 11 -7.32 7.70 1.42
N GLN A 12 -6.74 8.89 1.45
CA GLN A 12 -6.75 9.81 0.29
C GLN A 12 -6.03 9.23 -0.93
N ASP A 13 -4.94 8.49 -0.73
CA ASP A 13 -4.25 7.79 -1.81
C ASP A 13 -5.17 6.73 -2.44
N ILE A 14 -5.90 5.93 -1.63
CA ILE A 14 -6.87 4.94 -2.15
C ILE A 14 -7.97 5.63 -2.96
N ASP A 15 -8.57 6.69 -2.44
CA ASP A 15 -9.61 7.45 -3.15
C ASP A 15 -9.07 8.01 -4.48
N SER A 16 -7.86 8.57 -4.47
CA SER A 16 -7.22 9.12 -5.68
C SER A 16 -6.89 8.05 -6.72
N ILE A 17 -6.43 6.87 -6.27
CA ILE A 17 -6.17 5.72 -7.14
C ILE A 17 -7.47 5.24 -7.77
N TRP A 18 -8.53 5.16 -6.98
CA TRP A 18 -9.85 4.77 -7.46
C TRP A 18 -10.37 5.71 -8.54
N ASP A 19 -10.47 7.00 -8.22
CA ASP A 19 -10.99 8.03 -9.12
C ASP A 19 -10.19 8.07 -10.42
N TYR A 20 -8.86 8.04 -10.33
CA TYR A 20 -8.00 7.99 -11.50
C TYR A 20 -8.25 6.72 -12.34
N THR A 21 -8.37 5.55 -11.69
CA THR A 21 -8.57 4.29 -12.41
C THR A 21 -9.94 4.23 -13.08
N GLU A 22 -10.98 4.72 -12.41
CA GLU A 22 -12.33 4.81 -12.98
C GLU A 22 -12.35 5.75 -14.19
N GLN A 23 -11.79 6.96 -14.06
CA GLN A 23 -11.80 7.96 -15.12
C GLN A 23 -11.04 7.50 -16.37
N ASN A 24 -9.96 6.73 -16.21
CA ASN A 24 -9.10 6.33 -17.33
C ASN A 24 -9.42 4.95 -17.89
N TYR A 25 -9.98 4.03 -17.08
CA TYR A 25 -10.14 2.62 -17.45
C TYR A 25 -11.53 2.03 -17.10
N GLY A 26 -12.40 2.81 -16.47
CA GLY A 26 -13.76 2.43 -16.11
C GLY A 26 -13.89 1.72 -14.77
N ILE A 27 -15.13 1.72 -14.25
CA ILE A 27 -15.47 1.25 -12.90
C ILE A 27 -14.99 -0.18 -12.61
N ARG A 28 -15.12 -1.11 -13.56
CA ARG A 28 -14.68 -2.51 -13.38
C ARG A 28 -13.17 -2.61 -13.14
N GLN A 29 -12.40 -1.73 -13.76
CA GLN A 29 -10.96 -1.72 -13.60
C GLN A 29 -10.58 -1.11 -12.25
N ALA A 30 -11.31 -0.10 -11.81
CA ALA A 30 -11.20 0.46 -10.47
C ALA A 30 -11.49 -0.62 -9.42
N ASP A 31 -12.64 -1.31 -9.52
CA ASP A 31 -13.05 -2.43 -8.64
C ASP A 31 -11.91 -3.45 -8.50
N SER A 32 -11.39 -3.92 -9.64
CA SER A 32 -10.31 -4.91 -9.66
C SER A 32 -9.01 -4.40 -9.02
N TYR A 33 -8.74 -3.10 -9.12
CA TYR A 33 -7.56 -2.49 -8.52
C TYR A 33 -7.68 -2.38 -7.00
N THR A 34 -8.87 -2.07 -6.48
CA THR A 34 -9.14 -2.09 -5.03
C THR A 34 -9.00 -3.49 -4.46
N HIS A 35 -9.53 -4.52 -5.12
CA HIS A 35 -9.33 -5.91 -4.70
C HIS A 35 -7.84 -6.29 -4.62
N LEU A 36 -7.01 -5.77 -5.52
CA LEU A 36 -5.56 -5.98 -5.45
C LEU A 36 -4.92 -5.26 -4.27
N ILE A 37 -5.34 -4.03 -3.96
CA ILE A 37 -4.85 -3.29 -2.79
C ILE A 37 -5.24 -4.03 -1.50
N GLU A 38 -6.50 -4.47 -1.40
CA GLU A 38 -7.00 -5.25 -0.26
C GLU A 38 -6.22 -6.55 -0.09
N GLN A 39 -5.97 -7.28 -1.18
CA GLN A 39 -5.16 -8.49 -1.13
C GLN A 39 -3.73 -8.20 -0.63
N ALA A 40 -3.13 -7.09 -1.06
CA ALA A 40 -1.80 -6.69 -0.61
C ALA A 40 -1.77 -6.29 0.87
N LEU A 41 -2.82 -5.66 1.38
CA LEU A 41 -2.96 -5.35 2.80
C LEU A 41 -3.17 -6.62 3.64
N ASN A 42 -3.97 -7.58 3.16
CA ASN A 42 -4.15 -8.88 3.82
C ASN A 42 -2.83 -9.65 3.87
N ASP A 43 -2.06 -9.59 2.78
CA ASP A 43 -0.73 -10.21 2.70
C ASP A 43 0.24 -9.63 3.73
N ILE A 44 0.19 -8.31 3.97
CA ILE A 44 0.99 -7.64 5.00
C ILE A 44 0.49 -8.00 6.40
N GLU A 45 -0.83 -8.08 6.60
CA GLU A 45 -1.43 -8.50 7.87
C GLU A 45 -1.02 -9.91 8.29
N GLU A 46 -1.05 -10.85 7.37
CA GLU A 46 -0.67 -12.24 7.61
C GLU A 46 0.82 -12.38 7.95
N ASN A 47 1.67 -11.65 7.25
CA ASN A 47 3.11 -11.65 7.49
C ASN A 47 3.72 -10.29 7.12
N PRO A 48 3.92 -9.40 8.11
CA PRO A 48 4.38 -8.04 7.85
C PRO A 48 5.84 -7.96 7.40
N GLU A 49 6.59 -9.05 7.51
CA GLU A 49 7.98 -9.17 7.04
C GLU A 49 8.13 -10.18 5.90
N ARG A 50 7.02 -10.51 5.21
CA ARG A 50 7.03 -11.45 4.10
C ARG A 50 8.06 -11.11 3.02
N LEU A 51 8.42 -12.12 2.24
CA LEU A 51 9.32 -11.97 1.10
C LEU A 51 8.83 -10.86 0.15
N GLY A 52 9.76 -9.97 -0.21
CA GLY A 52 9.50 -8.81 -1.08
C GLY A 52 9.17 -7.52 -0.34
N THR A 53 8.92 -7.57 0.98
CA THR A 53 8.94 -6.36 1.82
C THR A 53 10.35 -5.80 1.90
N LYS A 54 10.48 -4.47 1.91
CA LYS A 54 11.78 -3.78 1.97
C LYS A 54 11.80 -2.82 3.17
N PRO A 55 12.76 -2.93 4.10
CA PRO A 55 12.92 -1.94 5.16
C PRO A 55 13.33 -0.58 4.55
N ARG A 56 12.84 0.51 5.15
CA ARG A 56 13.10 1.90 4.73
C ARG A 56 13.71 2.70 5.89
N PRO A 57 14.92 2.35 6.36
CA PRO A 57 15.49 2.91 7.59
C PRO A 57 15.68 4.44 7.54
N LYS A 58 15.85 5.02 6.34
CA LYS A 58 15.96 6.48 6.16
C LYS A 58 14.66 7.24 6.44
N LEU A 59 13.51 6.56 6.44
CA LEU A 59 12.21 7.15 6.75
C LEU A 59 11.86 6.97 8.24
N GLY A 60 12.58 6.11 8.95
CA GLY A 60 12.32 5.71 10.34
C GLY A 60 12.57 4.22 10.55
N GLY A 61 13.02 3.85 11.75
CA GLY A 61 13.53 2.50 12.08
C GLY A 61 12.54 1.34 11.92
N PHE A 62 11.25 1.62 11.77
CA PHE A 62 10.18 0.61 11.70
C PHE A 62 9.39 0.64 10.38
N ILE A 63 9.80 1.49 9.43
CA ILE A 63 9.08 1.66 8.16
C ILE A 63 9.51 0.62 7.14
N ARG A 64 8.53 0.07 6.44
CA ARG A 64 8.69 -0.92 5.37
C ARG A 64 7.86 -0.51 4.16
N SER A 65 8.21 -1.08 3.01
CA SER A 65 7.44 -0.93 1.78
C SER A 65 7.14 -2.29 1.14
N TYR A 66 5.96 -2.42 0.54
CA TYR A 66 5.52 -3.62 -0.16
C TYR A 66 4.85 -3.26 -1.50
N ALA A 67 5.34 -3.80 -2.61
CA ALA A 67 4.77 -3.55 -3.92
C ALA A 67 3.54 -4.43 -4.13
N ILE A 68 2.39 -3.84 -4.47
CA ILE A 68 1.13 -4.59 -4.61
C ILE A 68 1.17 -5.60 -5.77
N SER A 69 2.10 -5.44 -6.71
CA SER A 69 2.34 -6.39 -7.78
C SER A 69 2.74 -7.79 -7.29
N LEU A 70 3.26 -7.90 -6.06
CA LEU A 70 3.59 -9.16 -5.40
C LEU A 70 2.35 -9.95 -4.93
N SER A 71 1.18 -9.31 -4.96
CA SER A 71 -0.12 -9.87 -4.59
C SER A 71 -0.99 -10.26 -5.78
N LYS A 72 -0.59 -9.89 -7.01
CA LYS A 72 -1.39 -10.05 -8.23
C LYS A 72 -1.86 -11.48 -8.52
N ASP A 73 -1.10 -12.47 -8.08
CA ASP A 73 -1.42 -13.89 -8.30
C ASP A 73 -2.36 -14.46 -7.24
N ARG A 74 -2.52 -13.75 -6.12
CA ARG A 74 -3.50 -14.04 -5.06
C ARG A 74 -4.76 -13.17 -5.17
N SER A 75 -4.74 -12.12 -5.98
CA SER A 75 -5.91 -11.28 -6.25
C SER A 75 -6.70 -11.77 -7.47
N SER A 76 -8.02 -11.61 -7.45
CA SER A 76 -8.88 -11.77 -8.62
C SER A 76 -9.89 -10.61 -8.66
N PRO A 77 -10.09 -9.95 -9.82
CA PRO A 77 -9.48 -10.21 -11.13
C PRO A 77 -7.98 -9.83 -11.20
N LYS A 78 -7.25 -10.43 -12.15
CA LYS A 78 -5.81 -10.15 -12.32
C LYS A 78 -5.57 -8.78 -12.97
N ILE A 79 -4.72 -7.96 -12.35
CA ILE A 79 -4.19 -6.72 -12.94
C ILE A 79 -2.87 -7.00 -13.64
N LYS A 80 -2.75 -6.58 -14.92
CA LYS A 80 -1.56 -6.86 -15.74
C LYS A 80 -0.30 -6.15 -15.24
N SER A 81 -0.42 -4.86 -14.90
CA SER A 81 0.72 -3.99 -14.59
C SER A 81 0.40 -3.03 -13.43
N PRO A 82 0.15 -3.53 -12.21
CA PRO A 82 -0.08 -2.67 -11.07
C PRO A 82 1.21 -1.97 -10.64
N ARG A 83 1.13 -0.66 -10.38
CA ARG A 83 2.28 0.22 -10.12
C ARG A 83 2.12 1.03 -8.85
N HIS A 84 1.82 0.35 -7.74
CA HIS A 84 1.70 1.00 -6.45
C HIS A 84 2.46 0.24 -5.35
N ILE A 85 2.91 0.99 -4.35
CA ILE A 85 3.71 0.54 -3.22
C ILE A 85 3.02 1.02 -1.95
N ILE A 86 2.74 0.08 -1.05
CA ILE A 86 2.24 0.34 0.29
C ILE A 86 3.44 0.65 1.18
N ILE A 87 3.42 1.78 1.88
CA ILE A 87 4.39 2.12 2.92
C ILE A 87 3.68 2.01 4.26
N TYR A 88 4.27 1.25 5.18
CA TYR A 88 3.67 0.94 6.47
C TYR A 88 4.74 0.84 7.56
N THR A 89 4.32 0.94 8.81
CA THR A 89 5.14 0.68 9.99
C THR A 89 4.54 -0.45 10.81
N LEU A 90 5.41 -1.13 11.57
CA LEU A 90 5.01 -2.08 12.60
C LEU A 90 4.98 -1.35 13.93
N GLU A 91 3.80 -1.25 14.53
CA GLU A 91 3.61 -0.64 15.84
C GLU A 91 3.63 -1.72 16.94
N HIS A 92 3.39 -1.30 18.19
CA HIS A 92 3.34 -2.23 19.30
C HIS A 92 2.23 -3.27 19.10
N GLU A 93 2.44 -4.48 19.63
CA GLU A 93 1.46 -5.59 19.55
C GLU A 93 1.17 -6.14 18.14
N GLY A 94 1.98 -5.78 17.13
CA GLY A 94 1.85 -6.32 15.78
C GLY A 94 0.84 -5.58 14.90
N GLU A 95 0.37 -4.42 15.36
CA GLU A 95 -0.48 -3.52 14.59
C GLU A 95 0.28 -2.96 13.37
N ILE A 96 -0.36 -2.99 12.21
CA ILE A 96 0.17 -2.46 10.96
C ILE A 96 -0.47 -1.11 10.71
N PHE A 97 0.36 -0.07 10.70
CA PHE A 97 -0.09 1.26 10.35
C PHE A 97 0.40 1.65 8.95
N VAL A 98 -0.53 1.75 8.01
CA VAL A 98 -0.28 2.13 6.62
C VAL A 98 -0.18 3.64 6.51
N LEU A 99 1.00 4.11 6.13
CA LEU A 99 1.34 5.52 6.01
C LEU A 99 0.88 6.11 4.68
N ARG A 100 1.15 5.42 3.56
CA ARG A 100 0.88 5.88 2.19
C ARG A 100 0.68 4.69 1.23
N ILE A 101 -0.05 4.91 0.14
CA ILE A 101 -0.08 4.02 -1.02
C ILE A 101 0.35 4.84 -2.25
N LEU A 102 1.62 4.74 -2.62
CA LEU A 102 2.21 5.59 -3.66
C LEU A 102 2.32 4.85 -4.99
N HIS A 103 2.14 5.58 -6.09
CA HIS A 103 2.56 5.09 -7.40
C HIS A 103 4.07 4.84 -7.41
N ASP A 104 4.55 3.79 -8.09
CA ASP A 104 5.97 3.38 -8.06
C ASP A 104 6.93 4.50 -8.51
N SER A 105 6.52 5.35 -9.44
CA SER A 105 7.25 6.54 -9.89
C SER A 105 7.39 7.64 -8.84
N MET A 106 6.55 7.64 -7.80
CA MET A 106 6.60 8.58 -6.69
C MET A 106 7.46 8.08 -5.52
N ASP A 107 7.89 6.81 -5.53
CA ASP A 107 8.80 6.19 -4.55
C ASP A 107 10.25 6.68 -4.72
N SER A 108 10.41 8.00 -4.72
CA SER A 108 11.67 8.65 -4.37
C SER A 108 11.57 9.02 -2.91
N GLU A 109 12.61 8.76 -2.12
CA GLU A 109 12.71 9.08 -0.68
C GLU A 109 12.46 10.59 -0.35
N ARG A 110 12.09 11.42 -1.33
CA ARG A 110 11.90 12.87 -1.28
C ARG A 110 10.48 13.35 -0.99
N HIS A 111 9.48 12.47 -0.93
CA HIS A 111 8.06 12.86 -0.76
C HIS A 111 7.43 12.47 0.59
N PHE A 112 8.24 12.03 1.54
CA PHE A 112 7.78 11.82 2.91
C PHE A 112 7.82 13.17 3.62
N PRO A 113 6.68 13.70 4.11
CA PRO A 113 6.72 14.89 4.95
C PRO A 113 7.62 14.62 6.16
N ASP A 114 8.47 15.58 6.50
CA ASP A 114 9.23 15.54 7.75
C ASP A 114 8.24 15.41 8.91
N GLY A 115 8.42 14.39 9.74
CA GLY A 115 7.51 14.11 10.85
C GLY A 115 6.23 13.40 10.40
N ILE A 116 6.29 12.08 10.27
CA ILE A 116 5.11 11.26 10.52
C ILE A 116 4.88 11.33 12.04
N ASP A 117 4.22 12.40 12.47
CA ASP A 117 3.78 12.52 13.86
C ASP A 117 2.77 11.39 14.14
N LYS A 118 3.10 10.62 15.18
CA LYS A 118 2.28 9.56 15.76
C LYS A 118 0.98 10.11 16.34
#